data_AF-A0AA95LBQ9-F1
#
_entry.id   AF-A0AA95LBQ9-F1
#
_cell.length_a   1.000
_cell.length_b   1.000
_cell.length_c   1.000
_cell.angle_alpha   90.00
_cell.angle_beta   90.00
_cell.angle_gamma   90.00
#
_symmetry.space_group_name_H-M   'P 1'
#
loop_
_entity.id
_entity.type
_entity.pdbx_description
1 polymer ?
#
loop_
_entity_poly.entity_id
_entity_poly.type
_entity_poly.pdbx_seq_one_letter_code
_entity_poly.pdbx_strand_id
1 'polypeptide(L)'
;MFLNKLQQEEKEAFLELAYLMATVDGKFSVFENPVIAKYQKEMELEDYKIKGLAIDDILKVFKEERSKHIVLTEILRLVYSDGIVHETELESIALIKEHFGFDKDKYANFKDWIEGIKELANYPEHE
;
A
#
# COMPACT_ATOMS: atom_id res chain seq x y z
N MET A 1 -3.08 8.37 7.88
CA MET A 1 -3.17 7.56 6.65
C MET A 1 -4.55 6.91 6.74
N PHE A 2 -4.90 5.95 5.87
CA PHE A 2 -6.22 5.30 5.95
C PHE A 2 -6.15 3.84 6.41
N LEU A 3 -4.98 3.36 6.88
CA LEU A 3 -4.75 1.94 7.17
C LEU A 3 -5.57 1.43 8.36
N ASN A 4 -5.91 2.30 9.30
CA ASN A 4 -6.79 1.97 10.41
C ASN A 4 -8.23 1.63 9.96
N LYS A 5 -8.61 1.95 8.72
CA LYS A 5 -9.92 1.63 8.12
C LYS A 5 -9.94 0.24 7.43
N LEU A 6 -8.81 -0.45 7.36
CA LEU A 6 -8.71 -1.82 6.86
C LEU A 6 -9.20 -2.82 7.92
N GLN A 7 -9.72 -3.96 7.48
CA GLN A 7 -10.02 -5.09 8.37
C GLN A 7 -8.72 -5.70 8.94
N GLN A 8 -8.82 -6.48 10.01
CA GLN A 8 -7.64 -6.99 10.70
C GLN A 8 -6.72 -7.81 9.78
N GLU A 9 -7.28 -8.70 8.97
CA GLU A 9 -6.51 -9.52 8.02
C GLU A 9 -5.88 -8.66 6.92
N GLU A 10 -6.59 -7.61 6.47
CA GLU A 10 -6.12 -6.66 5.46
C GLU A 10 -4.98 -5.78 6.00
N LYS A 11 -4.99 -5.43 7.29
CA LYS A 11 -3.90 -4.70 7.94
C LYS A 11 -2.60 -5.52 7.94
N GLU A 12 -2.69 -6.79 8.31
CA GLU A 12 -1.54 -7.70 8.27
C GLU A 12 -1.01 -7.86 6.84
N ALA A 13 -1.92 -8.06 5.88
CA ALA A 13 -1.58 -8.16 4.47
C ALA A 13 -0.92 -6.88 3.94
N PHE A 14 -1.41 -5.70 4.33
CA PHE A 14 -0.82 -4.43 3.92
C PHE A 14 0.59 -4.28 4.48
N LEU A 15 0.83 -4.68 5.73
CA LEU A 15 2.15 -4.58 6.34
C LEU A 15 3.18 -5.48 5.63
N GLU A 16 2.77 -6.69 5.23
CA GLU A 16 3.59 -7.58 4.39
C GLU A 16 3.88 -6.93 3.02
N LEU A 17 2.87 -6.33 2.39
CA LEU A 17 3.03 -5.63 1.10
C LEU A 17 3.99 -4.45 1.21
N ALA A 18 3.82 -3.61 2.23
CA ALA A 18 4.68 -2.45 2.45
C ALA A 18 6.12 -2.87 2.69
N TYR A 19 6.35 -3.97 3.42
CA TYR A 19 7.69 -4.51 3.62
C TYR A 19 8.31 -5.05 2.31
N LEU A 20 7.53 -5.75 1.49
CA LEU A 20 7.99 -6.19 0.16
C LEU A 20 8.37 -5.00 -0.72
N MET A 21 7.53 -3.97 -0.77
CA MET A 21 7.79 -2.76 -1.57
C MET A 21 9.08 -2.06 -1.12
N ALA A 22 9.28 -1.90 0.19
CA ALA A 22 10.49 -1.33 0.78
C ALA A 22 11.77 -2.16 0.54
N THR A 23 11.64 -3.45 0.15
CA THR A 23 12.79 -4.35 -0.05
C THR A 23 13.03 -4.73 -1.51
N VAL A 24 12.12 -4.38 -2.43
CA VAL A 24 12.08 -4.94 -3.79
C VAL A 24 13.29 -4.56 -4.66
N ASP A 25 13.90 -3.40 -4.41
CA ASP A 25 15.08 -2.93 -5.12
C ASP A 25 16.42 -3.44 -4.51
N GLY A 26 16.34 -4.24 -3.44
CA GLY A 26 17.49 -4.80 -2.74
C GLY A 26 18.29 -3.79 -1.90
N LYS A 27 17.84 -2.54 -1.80
CA LYS A 27 18.44 -1.51 -0.96
C LYS A 27 17.47 -1.17 0.16
N PHE A 28 17.42 -2.04 1.17
CA PHE A 28 16.75 -1.67 2.42
C PHE A 28 17.48 -0.47 3.00
N SER A 29 16.94 0.71 2.74
CA SER A 29 17.50 1.94 3.22
C SER A 29 17.31 1.92 4.74
N VAL A 30 18.39 2.15 5.48
CA VAL A 30 18.38 2.28 6.95
C VAL A 30 17.36 3.34 7.42
N PHE A 31 16.82 4.15 6.48
CA PHE A 31 15.81 5.17 6.65
C PHE A 31 14.34 4.72 6.53
N GLU A 32 14.02 3.47 6.18
CA GLU A 32 12.61 3.01 6.03
C GLU A 32 11.99 2.41 7.30
N ASN A 33 12.83 2.09 8.29
CA ASN A 33 12.41 1.60 9.60
C ASN A 33 11.35 2.52 10.30
N PRO A 34 11.42 3.86 10.19
CA PRO A 34 10.40 4.77 10.75
C PRO A 34 9.04 4.68 10.06
N VAL A 35 8.99 4.43 8.75
CA VAL A 35 7.71 4.38 8.00
C VAL A 35 6.97 3.09 8.32
N ILE A 36 7.66 1.95 8.32
CA ILE A 36 7.09 0.67 8.74
C ILE A 36 6.60 0.72 10.18
N ALA A 37 7.39 1.28 11.11
CA ALA A 37 6.97 1.47 12.51
C ALA A 37 5.71 2.35 12.63
N LYS A 38 5.57 3.37 11.76
CA LYS A 38 4.39 4.22 11.72
C LYS A 38 3.15 3.46 11.22
N TYR A 39 3.31 2.60 10.21
CA TYR A 39 2.24 1.72 9.73
C TYR A 39 1.81 0.72 10.80
N GLN A 40 2.76 0.07 11.48
CA GLN A 40 2.47 -0.82 12.61
C GLN A 40 1.66 -0.11 13.69
N LYS A 41 2.09 1.08 14.10
CA LYS A 41 1.39 1.86 15.13
C LYS A 41 -0.02 2.28 14.71
N GLU A 42 -0.22 2.70 13.47
CA GLU A 42 -1.56 3.11 13.00
C GLU A 42 -2.52 1.92 12.90
N MET A 43 -2.00 0.73 12.57
CA MET A 43 -2.78 -0.49 12.41
C MET A 43 -2.92 -1.32 13.70
N GLU A 44 -2.23 -0.94 14.79
CA GLU A 44 -2.14 -1.70 16.04
C GLU A 44 -1.47 -3.08 15.84
N LEU A 45 -0.35 -3.09 15.11
CA LEU A 45 0.41 -4.28 14.70
C LEU A 45 1.89 -4.22 15.14
N GLU A 46 2.21 -3.55 16.25
CA GLU A 46 3.58 -3.43 16.76
C GLU A 46 4.24 -4.79 17.08
N ASP A 47 3.45 -5.77 17.53
CA ASP A 47 3.93 -7.12 17.83
C ASP A 47 3.90 -8.08 16.62
N TYR A 48 3.38 -7.62 15.48
CA TYR A 48 3.32 -8.41 14.26
C TYR A 48 4.71 -8.64 13.68
N LYS A 49 4.99 -9.89 13.29
CA LYS A 49 6.25 -10.27 12.65
C LYS A 49 6.00 -10.57 11.18
N ILE A 50 6.78 -9.92 10.33
CA ILE A 50 6.81 -10.18 8.89
C ILE A 50 7.10 -11.66 8.63
N LYS A 51 6.25 -12.28 7.82
CA LYS A 51 6.26 -13.69 7.44
C LYS A 51 6.91 -13.89 6.07
N GLY A 52 6.99 -12.85 5.25
CA GLY A 52 7.55 -12.93 3.90
C GLY A 52 6.59 -13.61 2.94
N LEU A 53 5.33 -13.17 2.94
CA LEU A 53 4.30 -13.74 2.07
C LEU A 53 4.56 -13.39 0.60
N ALA A 54 4.08 -14.23 -0.31
CA ALA A 54 4.12 -13.93 -1.74
C ALA A 54 3.12 -12.82 -2.09
N ILE A 55 3.50 -11.91 -3.01
CA ILE A 55 2.65 -10.77 -3.39
C ILE A 55 1.25 -11.20 -3.85
N ASP A 56 1.14 -12.28 -4.63
CA ASP A 56 -0.15 -12.80 -5.10
C ASP A 56 -1.06 -13.24 -3.96
N ASP A 57 -0.50 -13.77 -2.88
CA ASP A 57 -1.29 -14.23 -1.73
C ASP A 57 -1.70 -13.06 -0.84
N ILE A 58 -0.86 -12.04 -0.74
CA ILE A 58 -1.17 -10.79 -0.06
C ILE A 58 -2.33 -10.08 -0.77
N LEU A 59 -2.27 -9.93 -2.09
CA LEU A 59 -3.25 -9.13 -2.84
C LEU A 59 -4.67 -9.74 -2.83
N LYS A 60 -4.79 -11.08 -2.73
CA LYS A 60 -6.08 -11.78 -2.64
C LYS A 60 -6.87 -11.45 -1.35
N VAL A 61 -6.23 -10.88 -0.33
CA VAL A 61 -6.88 -10.52 0.93
C VAL A 61 -7.82 -9.32 0.73
N PHE A 62 -7.48 -8.40 -0.16
CA PHE A 62 -8.23 -7.15 -0.38
C PHE A 62 -9.37 -7.34 -1.39
N LYS A 63 -10.57 -7.52 -0.87
CA LYS A 63 -11.76 -7.80 -1.71
C LYS A 63 -12.57 -6.54 -2.00
N GLU A 64 -12.74 -5.69 -1.00
CA GLU A 64 -13.56 -4.49 -1.10
C GLU A 64 -12.85 -3.39 -1.89
N GLU A 65 -13.60 -2.70 -2.75
CA GLU A 65 -13.05 -1.60 -3.55
C GLU A 65 -12.41 -0.53 -2.68
N ARG A 66 -13.03 -0.19 -1.53
CA ARG A 66 -12.48 0.76 -0.58
C ARG A 66 -11.09 0.33 -0.09
N SER A 67 -10.93 -0.94 0.28
CA SER A 67 -9.66 -1.48 0.77
C SER A 67 -8.59 -1.42 -0.32
N LYS A 68 -8.90 -1.82 -1.55
CA LYS A 68 -7.98 -1.73 -2.69
C LYS A 68 -7.50 -0.30 -2.95
N HIS A 69 -8.41 0.68 -2.87
CA HIS A 69 -8.05 2.11 -3.03
C HIS A 69 -7.16 2.61 -1.89
N ILE A 70 -7.45 2.22 -0.64
CA ILE A 70 -6.60 2.53 0.53
C ILE A 70 -5.20 1.97 0.31
N VAL A 71 -5.09 0.68 -0.01
CA VAL A 71 -3.80 -0.01 -0.22
C VAL A 71 -3.00 0.68 -1.31
N LEU A 72 -3.57 0.87 -2.51
CA LEU A 72 -2.85 1.49 -3.61
C LEU A 72 -2.39 2.91 -3.25
N THR A 73 -3.24 3.68 -2.58
CA THR A 73 -2.93 5.06 -2.17
C THR A 73 -1.76 5.11 -1.20
N GLU A 74 -1.71 4.21 -0.22
CA GLU A 74 -0.65 4.18 0.78
C GLU A 74 0.65 3.55 0.26
N ILE A 75 0.58 2.59 -0.68
CA ILE A 75 1.77 2.10 -1.40
C ILE A 75 2.37 3.19 -2.31
N LEU A 76 1.55 3.94 -3.04
CA LEU A 76 2.03 5.09 -3.81
C LEU A 76 2.66 6.14 -2.87
N ARG A 77 2.06 6.40 -1.70
CA ARG A 77 2.68 7.29 -0.71
C ARG A 77 4.07 6.81 -0.30
N LEU A 78 4.24 5.51 -0.06
CA LEU A 78 5.52 4.90 0.33
C LEU A 78 6.57 5.11 -0.77
N VAL A 79 6.28 4.63 -1.98
CA VAL A 79 7.20 4.63 -3.12
C VAL A 79 7.60 6.05 -3.55
N TYR A 80 6.67 7.02 -3.53
CA TYR A 80 6.98 8.39 -3.93
C TYR A 80 7.54 9.26 -2.78
N SER A 81 7.77 8.71 -1.58
CA SER A 81 8.09 9.51 -0.39
C SER A 81 9.49 10.14 -0.41
N ASP A 82 10.46 9.51 -1.05
CA ASP A 82 11.84 9.99 -1.16
C ASP A 82 12.12 10.76 -2.47
N GLY A 83 11.15 10.75 -3.39
CA GLY A 83 11.21 11.41 -4.70
C GLY A 83 11.99 10.65 -5.77
N ILE A 84 12.45 9.42 -5.50
CA ILE A 84 13.16 8.56 -6.45
C ILE A 84 12.40 7.24 -6.58
N VAL A 85 11.80 7.02 -7.76
CA VAL A 85 11.07 5.77 -8.02
C VAL A 85 11.88 4.86 -8.93
N HIS A 86 12.09 3.63 -8.49
CA HIS A 86 12.80 2.57 -9.20
C HIS A 86 11.86 1.78 -10.14
N GLU A 87 12.43 1.20 -11.21
CA GLU A 87 11.67 0.44 -12.21
C GLU A 87 10.95 -0.77 -11.59
N THR A 88 11.62 -1.47 -10.67
CA THR A 88 11.06 -2.61 -9.92
C THR A 88 9.85 -2.24 -9.07
N GLU A 89 9.82 -1.02 -8.52
CA GLU A 89 8.67 -0.51 -7.78
C GLU A 89 7.50 -0.22 -8.71
N LEU A 90 7.77 0.34 -9.91
CA LEU A 90 6.75 0.58 -10.94
C LEU A 90 6.15 -0.73 -11.46
N GLU A 91 6.97 -1.75 -11.67
CA GLU A 91 6.52 -3.10 -12.03
C GLU A 91 5.59 -3.67 -10.95
N SER A 92 5.97 -3.52 -9.68
CA SER A 92 5.16 -3.97 -8.55
C SER A 92 3.83 -3.21 -8.45
N ILE A 93 3.84 -1.88 -8.66
CA ILE A 93 2.62 -1.07 -8.72
C ILE A 93 1.72 -1.52 -9.89
N ALA A 94 2.28 -1.83 -11.05
CA ALA A 94 1.53 -2.31 -12.20
C ALA A 94 0.84 -3.66 -11.89
N LEU A 95 1.53 -4.58 -11.22
CA LEU A 95 0.97 -5.85 -10.76
C LEU A 95 -0.18 -5.65 -9.77
N ILE A 96 -0.02 -4.73 -8.81
CA ILE A 96 -1.07 -4.39 -7.84
C ILE A 96 -2.31 -3.85 -8.57
N LYS A 97 -2.13 -2.90 -9.50
CA LYS A 97 -3.24 -2.33 -10.29
C LYS A 97 -3.96 -3.39 -11.11
N GLU A 98 -3.21 -4.26 -11.78
CA GLU A 98 -3.76 -5.36 -12.58
C GLU A 98 -4.59 -6.31 -11.71
N HIS A 99 -4.06 -6.73 -10.57
CA HIS A 99 -4.77 -7.62 -9.64
C HIS A 99 -6.05 -6.99 -9.08
N PHE A 100 -6.00 -5.70 -8.74
CA PHE A 100 -7.15 -4.97 -8.20
C PHE A 100 -8.20 -4.61 -9.25
N GLY A 101 -7.88 -4.75 -10.54
CA GLY A 101 -8.76 -4.38 -11.64
C GLY A 101 -8.81 -2.88 -11.90
N PHE A 102 -7.78 -2.14 -11.48
CA PHE A 102 -7.65 -0.73 -11.79
C PHE A 102 -7.17 -0.52 -13.23
N ASP A 103 -7.69 0.51 -13.87
CA ASP A 103 -7.20 0.94 -15.17
C ASP A 103 -5.70 1.29 -15.06
N LYS A 104 -4.92 0.88 -16.06
CA LYS A 104 -3.47 1.11 -16.11
C LYS A 104 -3.15 2.60 -16.10
N ASP A 105 -4.03 3.41 -16.67
CA ASP A 105 -3.89 4.87 -16.74
C ASP A 105 -4.38 5.56 -15.44
N LYS A 106 -5.14 4.86 -14.59
CA LYS A 106 -5.54 5.39 -13.27
C LYS A 106 -4.32 5.43 -12.36
N TYR A 107 -4.08 6.56 -11.70
CA TYR A 107 -2.88 6.79 -10.88
C TYR A 107 -1.57 6.78 -11.68
N ALA A 108 -1.58 7.21 -12.94
CA ALA A 108 -0.37 7.29 -13.76
C ALA A 108 0.50 8.51 -13.42
N ASN A 109 -0.10 9.54 -12.81
CA ASN A 109 0.60 10.73 -12.38
C ASN A 109 0.16 11.20 -10.98
N PHE A 110 0.94 12.12 -10.39
CA PHE A 110 0.70 12.66 -9.04
C PHE A 110 -0.68 13.32 -8.88
N LYS A 111 -1.26 13.88 -9.96
CA LYS A 111 -2.59 14.50 -9.93
C LYS A 111 -3.68 13.45 -9.79
N ASP A 112 -3.59 12.36 -10.55
CA ASP A 112 -4.53 11.23 -10.45
C ASP A 112 -4.51 10.63 -9.04
N TRP A 113 -3.32 10.60 -8.40
CA TRP A 113 -3.18 10.19 -7.00
C TRP A 113 -3.87 11.13 -6.01
N ILE A 114 -3.72 12.45 -6.17
CA ILE A 114 -4.45 13.42 -5.36
C ILE A 114 -5.97 13.26 -5.51
N GLU A 115 -6.46 13.00 -6.72
CA GLU A 115 -7.89 12.77 -6.97
C GLU A 115 -8.39 11.53 -6.24
N GLY A 116 -7.64 10.41 -6.27
CA GLY A 116 -8.02 9.22 -5.50
C GLY A 116 -8.01 9.42 -3.98
N ILE A 117 -7.08 10.23 -3.44
CA ILE A 117 -7.11 10.60 -2.01
C ILE A 117 -8.39 11.37 -1.67
N LYS A 118 -8.82 12.29 -2.53
CA LYS A 118 -10.07 13.05 -2.34
C LYS A 118 -11.29 12.14 -2.39
N GLU A 119 -11.32 11.20 -3.33
CA GLU A 119 -12.38 10.18 -3.40
C GLU A 119 -12.44 9.39 -2.09
N LEU A 120 -11.31 8.85 -1.64
CA LEU A 120 -11.19 8.12 -0.36
C LEU A 120 -11.68 8.93 0.84
N ALA A 121 -11.32 10.21 0.92
CA ALA A 121 -11.76 11.09 2.00
C ALA A 121 -13.28 11.36 2.00
N ASN A 122 -13.92 11.23 0.83
CA ASN A 122 -15.36 11.43 0.65
C ASN A 122 -16.17 10.14 0.69
N TYR A 123 -15.55 8.96 0.87
CA TYR A 123 -16.30 7.71 1.04
C TYR A 123 -17.14 7.79 2.33
N PRO A 124 -18.47 7.60 2.25
CA PRO A 124 -19.29 7.58 3.45
C PRO A 124 -18.77 6.52 4.41
N GLU A 125 -18.55 6.92 5.66
CA GLU A 125 -18.33 5.99 6.75
C GLU A 125 -19.67 5.29 6.99
N HIS A 126 -19.88 4.17 6.31
CA HIS A 126 -20.99 3.30 6.66
C HIS A 126 -20.65 2.71 8.05
N GLU A 127 -21.34 3.22 9.07
CA GLU A 127 -21.44 2.68 10.42
C GLU A 127 -21.99 1.24 10.42
#